data_AF-A0A3D4V155-F1
#
_entry.id   AF-A0A3D4V155-F1
#
_cell.length_a   1.000
_cell.length_b   1.000
_cell.length_c   1.000
_cell.angle_alpha   90.00
_cell.angle_beta   90.00
_cell.angle_gamma   90.00
#
_symmetry.space_group_name_H-M   'P 1'
#
loop_
_entity.id
_entity.type
_entity.pdbx_description
1 polymer ?
#
loop_
_entity_poly.entity_id
_entity_poly.type
_entity_poly.pdbx_seq_one_letter_code
_entity_poly.pdbx_strand_id
1 'polypeptide(L)'
;MKNFRSLFGTILIISALFLGCNSNDAGNSGGNGNEFSSTQNVGDSANDFLSNSTYSSLIIEVDYVDGFQPTQGALNNLRSFLQSRLNKTSVSISLDDEIPSPGNSPYSAQEAFDIEKEFRDTYTEGNTIAAYFLILDGQFEQENVLGFAYFNTSMALLGGTIANNSGGFGQPSRETVETTVLQHEFGHILGLVGNGTPTVQ
;
A
#
# COMPACT_ATOMS: atom_id res chain seq x y z
N MET A 1 34.01 -81.08 27.18
CA MET A 1 35.49 -81.17 27.20
C MET A 1 36.05 -80.24 26.12
N LYS A 2 36.98 -79.37 26.52
CA LYS A 2 37.87 -78.48 25.71
C LYS A 2 37.18 -77.37 24.89
N ASN A 3 37.16 -76.12 25.38
CA ASN A 3 38.19 -75.04 25.27
C ASN A 3 38.22 -74.48 23.84
N PHE A 4 38.08 -73.19 23.51
CA PHE A 4 38.94 -72.01 23.79
C PHE A 4 38.47 -70.99 22.69
N ARG A 5 38.23 -69.68 22.85
CA ARG A 5 39.18 -68.57 23.00
C ARG A 5 38.45 -67.21 23.08
N SER A 6 38.85 -66.44 24.08
CA SER A 6 38.98 -64.98 24.23
C SER A 6 38.94 -64.00 23.04
N LEU A 7 38.23 -62.89 23.31
CA LEU A 7 38.65 -61.45 23.31
C LEU A 7 38.36 -60.50 22.14
N PHE A 8 38.09 -59.25 22.58
CA PHE A 8 38.01 -57.94 21.89
C PHE A 8 36.75 -57.66 21.05
N GLY A 9 36.05 -56.53 21.17
CA GLY A 9 36.33 -55.28 21.87
C GLY A 9 35.09 -54.39 21.97
N THR A 10 35.15 -53.45 22.90
CA THR A 10 34.13 -52.46 23.26
C THR A 10 34.17 -51.23 22.34
N ILE A 11 33.06 -50.47 22.30
CA ILE A 11 32.94 -49.02 21.97
C ILE A 11 32.94 -48.70 20.45
N LEU A 12 32.10 -47.83 19.86
CA LEU A 12 31.41 -46.60 20.29
C LEU A 12 30.13 -46.40 19.44
N ILE A 13 29.05 -45.93 20.06
CA ILE A 13 27.83 -45.42 19.40
C ILE A 13 28.11 -44.00 18.91
N ILE A 14 27.92 -43.74 17.61
CA ILE A 14 27.86 -42.38 17.06
C ILE A 14 26.42 -42.14 16.60
N SER A 15 25.66 -41.47 17.48
CA SER A 15 24.40 -40.82 17.13
C SER A 15 24.76 -39.45 16.58
N ALA A 16 24.47 -39.22 15.29
CA ALA A 16 24.53 -37.90 14.69
C ALA A 16 23.33 -37.09 15.20
N LEU A 17 23.60 -36.21 16.17
CA LEU A 17 22.67 -35.18 16.61
C LEU A 17 22.54 -34.12 15.51
N PHE A 18 21.30 -33.86 15.10
CA PHE A 18 20.93 -32.72 14.29
C PHE A 18 21.27 -31.44 15.06
N LEU A 19 22.26 -30.68 14.57
CA LEU A 19 22.51 -29.32 15.00
C LEU A 19 21.43 -28.41 14.38
N GLY A 20 20.41 -28.10 15.17
CA GLY A 20 19.56 -26.93 14.95
C GLY A 20 20.38 -25.67 15.16
N CYS A 21 20.49 -24.84 14.13
CA CYS A 21 21.09 -23.52 14.23
C CYS A 21 20.06 -22.60 14.88
N ASN A 22 20.29 -22.26 16.15
CA ASN A 22 19.60 -21.20 16.86
C ASN A 22 20.39 -19.91 16.63
N SER A 23 19.93 -19.06 15.71
CA SER A 23 20.45 -17.71 15.57
C SER A 23 19.91 -16.86 16.73
N ASN A 24 20.68 -16.82 17.82
CA ASN A 24 20.55 -15.80 18.84
C ASN A 24 21.21 -14.52 18.32
N ASP A 25 20.45 -13.66 17.65
CA ASP A 25 20.77 -12.23 17.63
C ASP A 25 20.00 -11.55 18.75
N ALA A 26 20.69 -11.38 19.87
CA ALA A 26 20.27 -10.53 20.96
C ALA A 26 20.51 -9.06 20.59
N GLY A 27 19.63 -8.52 19.74
CA GLY A 27 19.44 -7.09 19.56
C GLY A 27 18.45 -6.57 20.58
N ASN A 28 18.93 -6.04 21.70
CA ASN A 28 18.12 -5.26 22.62
C ASN A 28 17.78 -3.91 21.97
N SER A 29 16.68 -3.87 21.23
CA SER A 29 15.99 -2.62 20.88
C SER A 29 14.80 -2.46 21.81
N GLY A 30 15.01 -1.68 22.87
CA GLY A 30 13.92 -1.10 23.64
C GLY A 30 13.21 -0.05 22.78
N GLY A 31 12.26 -0.48 21.96
CA GLY A 31 11.31 0.37 21.25
C GLY A 31 9.91 -0.01 21.72
N ASN A 32 9.42 0.65 22.76
CA ASN A 32 8.03 0.49 23.21
C ASN A 32 7.18 1.50 22.43
N GLY A 33 6.78 1.10 21.22
CA GLY A 33 5.85 1.82 20.35
C GLY A 33 5.48 0.90 19.20
N ASN A 34 4.20 0.54 19.06
CA ASN A 34 3.75 -0.23 17.90
C ASN A 34 4.11 0.53 16.62
N GLU A 35 4.96 -0.07 15.78
CA GLU A 35 5.25 0.42 14.43
C GLU A 35 3.94 0.51 13.63
N PHE A 36 3.75 1.59 12.87
CA PHE A 36 2.55 1.78 12.06
C PHE A 36 2.54 0.75 10.92
N SER A 37 1.46 -0.01 10.79
CA SER A 37 1.31 -0.97 9.69
C SER A 37 0.59 -0.32 8.52
N SER A 38 1.27 -0.21 7.38
CA SER A 38 0.72 0.36 6.13
C SER A 38 -0.08 -0.64 5.30
N THR A 39 -0.23 -1.88 5.79
CA THR A 39 -0.90 -2.99 5.11
C THR A 39 -2.10 -3.53 5.91
N GLN A 40 -2.76 -2.68 6.68
CA GLN A 40 -4.01 -3.03 7.37
C GLN A 40 -5.20 -2.94 6.39
N ASN A 41 -6.40 -3.36 6.81
CA ASN A 41 -7.55 -3.29 5.92
C ASN A 41 -7.91 -1.84 5.59
N VAL A 42 -8.47 -1.63 4.41
CA VAL A 42 -8.97 -0.33 3.96
C VAL A 42 -9.92 0.26 5.01
N GLY A 43 -9.59 1.47 5.47
CA GLY A 43 -10.35 2.20 6.50
C GLY A 43 -9.89 1.97 7.95
N ASP A 44 -9.03 0.99 8.23
CA ASP A 44 -8.57 0.69 9.60
C ASP A 44 -7.83 1.88 10.25
N SER A 45 -7.18 2.72 9.44
CA SER A 45 -6.48 3.94 9.88
C SER A 45 -7.29 5.23 9.71
N ALA A 46 -8.61 5.15 9.49
CA ALA A 46 -9.44 6.33 9.25
C ALA A 46 -9.29 7.41 10.35
N ASN A 47 -9.25 7.01 11.63
CA ASN A 47 -9.03 7.96 12.73
C ASN A 47 -7.66 8.64 12.63
N ASP A 48 -6.61 7.87 12.31
CA ASP A 48 -5.26 8.39 12.15
C ASP A 48 -5.18 9.42 11.03
N PHE A 49 -5.96 9.29 9.95
CA PHE A 49 -6.07 10.31 8.88
C PHE A 49 -6.97 11.49 9.25
N LEU A 50 -8.07 11.29 9.98
CA LEU A 50 -9.03 12.35 10.33
C LEU A 50 -8.54 13.26 11.45
N SER A 51 -7.85 12.70 12.44
CA SER A 51 -7.37 13.38 13.65
C SER A 51 -5.98 13.98 13.47
N ASN A 52 -5.63 14.96 14.29
CA ASN A 52 -4.26 15.46 14.44
C ASN A 52 -3.61 15.05 15.77
N SER A 53 -4.24 14.17 16.55
CA SER A 53 -3.77 13.75 17.88
C SER A 53 -2.47 12.96 17.84
N THR A 54 -2.32 12.08 16.85
CA THR A 54 -1.13 11.23 16.66
C THR A 54 -0.27 11.79 15.54
N TYR A 55 -0.87 11.98 14.37
CA TYR A 55 -0.21 12.51 13.18
C TYR A 55 -0.76 13.89 12.85
N SER A 56 0.03 14.94 13.03
CA SER A 56 -0.39 16.31 12.70
C SER A 56 -0.34 16.60 11.20
N SER A 57 0.50 15.86 10.47
CA SER A 57 0.75 16.06 9.04
C SER A 57 0.31 14.85 8.22
N LEU A 58 -0.11 15.11 6.98
CA LEU A 58 -0.34 14.10 5.95
C LEU A 58 0.57 14.39 4.75
N ILE A 59 1.30 13.38 4.31
CA ILE A 59 1.98 13.36 3.01
C ILE A 59 1.35 12.29 2.13
N ILE A 60 1.14 12.62 0.87
CA ILE A 60 0.67 11.67 -0.14
C ILE A 60 1.76 11.57 -1.20
N GLU A 61 2.25 10.37 -1.43
CA GLU A 61 3.11 10.06 -2.57
C GLU A 61 2.26 9.58 -3.74
N VAL A 62 2.63 9.98 -4.94
CA VAL A 62 1.94 9.63 -6.17
C VAL A 62 2.97 9.21 -7.21
N ASP A 63 2.92 7.94 -7.56
CA ASP A 63 3.67 7.37 -8.67
C ASP A 63 2.74 7.10 -9.84
N TYR A 64 3.28 7.12 -11.05
CA TYR A 64 2.48 6.95 -12.26
C TYR A 64 3.27 6.28 -13.37
N VAL A 65 2.59 5.42 -14.13
CA VAL A 65 3.16 4.86 -15.35
C VAL A 65 3.36 5.97 -16.40
N ASP A 66 4.47 5.91 -17.14
CA ASP A 66 4.78 6.82 -18.27
C ASP A 66 3.56 7.07 -19.17
N GLY A 67 3.29 8.35 -19.43
CA GLY A 67 2.12 8.82 -20.19
C GLY A 67 0.81 8.94 -19.40
N PHE A 68 0.77 8.47 -18.15
CA PHE A 68 -0.41 8.50 -17.28
C PHE A 68 -0.29 9.43 -16.08
N GLN A 69 0.64 10.39 -16.13
CA GLN A 69 0.76 11.47 -15.15
C GLN A 69 -0.63 12.11 -14.85
N PRO A 70 -1.03 12.25 -13.59
CA PRO A 70 -2.30 12.88 -13.23
C PRO A 70 -2.26 14.37 -13.54
N THR A 71 -3.41 14.95 -13.83
CA THR A 71 -3.51 16.38 -14.02
C THR A 71 -3.21 17.12 -12.71
N GLN A 72 -2.47 18.24 -12.82
CA GLN A 72 -2.16 19.07 -11.66
C GLN A 72 -3.43 19.61 -10.97
N GLY A 73 -4.49 19.87 -11.74
CA GLY A 73 -5.79 20.28 -11.21
C GLY A 73 -6.42 19.20 -10.33
N ALA A 74 -6.37 17.93 -10.73
CA ALA A 74 -6.89 16.83 -9.93
C ALA A 74 -6.14 16.67 -8.60
N LEU A 75 -4.81 16.77 -8.60
CA LEU A 75 -4.01 16.78 -7.38
C LEU A 75 -4.33 17.97 -6.46
N ASN A 76 -4.53 19.16 -7.04
CA ASN A 76 -4.91 20.35 -6.26
C ASN A 76 -6.31 20.21 -5.65
N ASN A 77 -7.25 19.62 -6.39
CA ASN A 77 -8.61 19.36 -5.91
C ASN A 77 -8.62 18.31 -4.81
N LEU A 78 -7.83 17.23 -4.92
CA LEU A 78 -7.65 16.25 -3.84
C LEU A 78 -7.07 16.92 -2.59
N ARG A 79 -6.00 17.70 -2.73
CA ARG A 79 -5.39 18.43 -1.60
C ARG A 79 -6.41 19.31 -0.89
N SER A 80 -7.18 20.10 -1.66
CA SER A 80 -8.21 20.99 -1.12
C SER A 80 -9.34 20.22 -0.42
N PHE A 81 -9.79 19.10 -1.00
CA PHE A 81 -10.79 18.20 -0.41
C PHE A 81 -10.35 17.66 0.95
N LEU A 82 -9.07 17.26 1.07
CA LEU A 82 -8.52 16.71 2.31
C LEU A 82 -8.29 17.80 3.35
N GLN A 83 -7.73 18.96 2.96
CA GLN A 83 -7.58 20.10 3.86
C GLN A 83 -8.91 20.57 4.44
N SER A 84 -10.02 20.44 3.71
CA SER A 84 -11.34 20.82 4.20
C SER A 84 -12.01 19.78 5.10
N ARG A 85 -11.47 18.56 5.22
CA ARG A 85 -12.11 17.43 5.91
C ARG A 85 -11.28 16.84 7.04
N LEU A 86 -9.96 16.90 6.93
CA LEU A 86 -9.05 16.38 7.94
C LEU A 86 -8.66 17.48 8.92
N ASN A 87 -8.42 17.13 10.19
CA ASN A 87 -7.95 18.09 11.20
C ASN A 87 -6.44 18.36 11.14
N LYS A 88 -5.77 17.97 10.04
CA LYS A 88 -4.31 18.07 9.87
C LYS A 88 -3.85 19.52 9.82
N THR A 89 -2.66 19.77 10.35
CA THR A 89 -2.00 21.09 10.24
C THR A 89 -1.36 21.29 8.87
N SER A 90 -0.99 20.20 8.20
CA SER A 90 -0.46 20.22 6.83
C SER A 90 -0.90 19.00 6.03
N VAL A 91 -1.14 19.23 4.74
CA VAL A 91 -1.41 18.19 3.73
C VAL A 91 -0.56 18.51 2.51
N SER A 92 0.38 17.63 2.18
CA SER A 92 1.22 17.71 0.99
C SER A 92 0.96 16.53 0.06
N ILE A 93 1.20 16.75 -1.23
CA ILE A 93 1.16 15.70 -2.26
C ILE A 93 2.46 15.83 -3.03
N SER A 94 3.28 14.79 -3.04
CA SER A 94 4.47 14.63 -3.86
C SER A 94 4.07 13.84 -5.11
N LEU A 95 4.43 14.37 -6.27
CA LEU A 95 4.38 13.60 -7.52
C LEU A 95 5.81 13.12 -7.74
N ASP A 96 6.05 11.84 -7.48
CA ASP A 96 7.39 11.31 -7.27
C ASP A 96 7.90 10.59 -8.53
N ASP A 97 7.71 9.28 -8.63
CA ASP A 97 8.27 8.50 -9.72
C ASP A 97 7.35 8.39 -10.94
N GLU A 98 7.96 8.59 -12.11
CA GLU A 98 7.44 8.08 -13.38
C GLU A 98 7.99 6.67 -13.61
N ILE A 99 7.11 5.67 -13.57
CA ILE A 99 7.50 4.26 -13.63
C ILE A 99 7.29 3.69 -15.05
N PRO A 100 8.11 2.71 -15.48
CA PRO A 100 7.86 2.02 -16.74
C PRO A 100 6.55 1.22 -16.69
N SER A 101 5.89 1.04 -17.84
CA SER A 101 4.71 0.18 -17.93
C SER A 101 5.03 -1.24 -17.44
N PRO A 102 4.29 -1.76 -16.43
CA PRO A 102 4.47 -3.14 -15.97
C PRO A 102 4.04 -4.19 -17.00
N GLY A 103 3.19 -3.82 -17.96
CA GLY A 103 2.72 -4.73 -19.02
C GLY A 103 1.78 -5.85 -18.58
N ASN A 104 1.21 -5.76 -17.36
CA ASN A 104 0.42 -6.83 -16.73
C ASN A 104 -1.10 -6.60 -16.74
N SER A 105 -1.62 -5.66 -17.55
CA SER A 105 -3.06 -5.41 -17.64
C SER A 105 -3.85 -6.64 -18.16
N PRO A 106 -5.00 -7.01 -17.56
CA PRO A 106 -5.64 -6.36 -16.42
C PRO A 106 -4.95 -6.63 -15.08
N TYR A 107 -4.82 -5.59 -14.26
CA TYR A 107 -4.18 -5.62 -12.95
C TYR A 107 -5.10 -6.18 -11.87
N SER A 108 -4.49 -6.81 -10.87
CA SER A 108 -5.07 -7.21 -9.58
C SER A 108 -4.54 -6.33 -8.43
N ALA A 109 -5.20 -6.39 -7.28
CA ALA A 109 -4.73 -5.68 -6.08
C ALA A 109 -3.35 -6.16 -5.62
N GLN A 110 -3.05 -7.45 -5.80
CA GLN A 110 -1.74 -8.01 -5.44
C GLN A 110 -0.64 -7.48 -6.37
N GLU A 111 -0.89 -7.37 -7.67
CA GLU A 111 0.09 -6.80 -8.61
C GLU A 111 0.35 -5.32 -8.33
N ALA A 112 -0.69 -4.54 -7.98
CA ALA A 112 -0.51 -3.16 -7.56
C ALA A 112 0.34 -3.04 -6.29
N PHE A 113 0.14 -3.94 -5.32
CA PHE A 113 0.98 -4.00 -4.12
C PHE A 113 2.42 -4.41 -4.42
N ASP A 114 2.64 -5.34 -5.35
CA ASP A 114 3.98 -5.74 -5.74
C ASP A 114 4.74 -4.58 -6.42
N ILE A 115 4.05 -3.74 -7.21
CA ILE A 115 4.59 -2.50 -7.77
C ILE A 115 4.85 -1.46 -6.67
N GLU A 116 3.88 -1.22 -5.77
CA GLU A 116 4.06 -0.31 -4.62
C GLU A 116 5.31 -0.65 -3.82
N LYS A 117 5.57 -1.92 -3.55
CA LYS A 117 6.77 -2.34 -2.80
C LYS A 117 8.09 -2.01 -3.49
N GLU A 118 8.09 -1.84 -4.80
CA GLU A 118 9.27 -1.51 -5.58
C GLU A 118 9.53 -0.01 -5.61
N PHE A 119 8.47 0.81 -5.70
CA PHE A 119 8.58 2.25 -5.95
C PHE A 119 8.22 3.14 -4.76
N ARG A 120 7.42 2.65 -3.80
CA ARG A 120 7.00 3.48 -2.68
C ARG A 120 8.15 3.82 -1.75
N ASP A 121 8.41 5.11 -1.58
CA ASP A 121 9.49 5.64 -0.76
C ASP A 121 9.00 6.30 0.55
N THR A 122 7.75 6.76 0.58
CA THR A 122 7.19 7.51 1.71
C THR A 122 6.28 6.64 2.59
N TYR A 123 6.72 6.45 3.84
CA TYR A 123 5.97 5.72 4.88
C TYR A 123 5.68 6.60 6.10
N THR A 124 4.70 6.19 6.90
CA THR A 124 4.31 6.88 8.14
C THR A 124 5.47 6.89 9.11
N GLU A 125 5.91 8.08 9.51
CA GLU A 125 7.01 8.27 10.45
C GLU A 125 6.77 9.48 11.35
N GLY A 126 7.10 9.34 12.64
CA GLY A 126 6.98 10.41 13.62
C GLY A 126 5.55 10.94 13.72
N ASN A 127 5.35 12.22 13.40
CA ASN A 127 4.05 12.90 13.43
C ASN A 127 3.39 13.02 12.04
N THR A 128 3.90 12.31 11.04
CA THR A 128 3.43 12.39 9.66
C THR A 128 2.88 11.03 9.23
N ILE A 129 1.59 11.00 8.87
CA ILE A 129 0.98 9.83 8.23
C ILE A 129 1.19 9.91 6.72
N ALA A 130 1.52 8.78 6.10
CA ALA A 130 1.71 8.67 4.66
C ALA A 130 0.54 7.92 4.00
N ALA A 131 0.18 8.37 2.80
CA ALA A 131 -0.68 7.63 1.87
C ALA A 131 0.00 7.55 0.50
N TYR A 132 -0.41 6.56 -0.29
CA TYR A 132 0.20 6.25 -1.57
C TYR A 132 -0.87 6.09 -2.65
N PHE A 133 -0.62 6.70 -3.82
CA PHE A 133 -1.37 6.47 -5.04
C PHE A 133 -0.45 5.95 -6.14
N LEU A 134 -0.86 4.86 -6.77
CA LEU A 134 -0.25 4.34 -7.98
C LEU A 134 -1.18 4.55 -9.19
N ILE A 135 -0.72 5.21 -10.24
CA ILE A 135 -1.52 5.42 -11.46
C ILE A 135 -1.06 4.47 -12.56
N LEU A 136 -1.89 3.49 -12.88
CA LEU A 136 -1.62 2.41 -13.82
C LEU A 136 -2.11 2.72 -15.25
N ASP A 137 -1.47 2.13 -16.24
CA ASP A 137 -1.76 2.29 -17.68
C ASP A 137 -2.85 1.35 -18.21
N GLY A 138 -3.38 0.45 -17.37
CA GLY A 138 -4.27 -0.63 -17.79
C GLY A 138 -5.67 -0.59 -17.21
N GLN A 139 -6.31 -1.77 -17.29
CA GLN A 139 -7.61 -2.09 -16.71
C GLN A 139 -7.44 -2.88 -15.41
N PHE A 140 -8.49 -2.93 -14.59
CA PHE A 140 -8.54 -3.82 -13.44
C PHE A 140 -9.19 -5.14 -13.85
N GLU A 141 -8.91 -6.22 -13.12
CA GLU A 141 -9.53 -7.54 -13.36
C GLU A 141 -11.07 -7.51 -13.32
N GLN A 142 -11.66 -6.54 -12.60
CA GLN A 142 -13.08 -6.24 -12.71
C GLN A 142 -13.35 -5.08 -13.67
N GLU A 143 -14.35 -5.29 -14.53
CA GLU A 143 -14.84 -4.31 -15.48
C GLU A 143 -15.39 -3.04 -14.81
N ASN A 144 -15.26 -1.90 -15.50
CA ASN A 144 -15.77 -0.59 -15.08
C ASN A 144 -15.19 -0.04 -13.75
N VAL A 145 -14.03 -0.52 -13.33
CA VAL A 145 -13.27 0.03 -12.19
C VAL A 145 -12.33 1.13 -12.69
N LEU A 146 -12.38 2.30 -12.04
CA LEU A 146 -11.52 3.45 -12.34
C LEU A 146 -10.42 3.68 -11.30
N GLY A 147 -10.57 3.08 -10.12
CA GLY A 147 -9.65 3.14 -9.01
C GLY A 147 -10.01 2.07 -7.99
N PHE A 148 -9.07 1.76 -7.10
CA PHE A 148 -9.30 0.85 -5.98
C PHE A 148 -8.35 1.15 -4.82
N ALA A 149 -8.85 1.01 -3.59
CA ALA A 149 -8.04 0.94 -2.39
C ALA A 149 -7.77 -0.53 -2.01
N TYR A 150 -6.53 -0.87 -1.65
CA TYR A 150 -6.15 -2.24 -1.31
C TYR A 150 -5.52 -2.38 0.09
N PHE A 151 -5.02 -1.30 0.68
CA PHE A 151 -4.65 -1.23 2.10
C PHE A 151 -5.09 0.09 2.73
N ASN A 152 -4.98 0.18 4.07
CA ASN A 152 -5.27 1.39 4.86
C ASN A 152 -4.49 2.64 4.43
N THR A 153 -3.44 2.52 3.63
CA THR A 153 -2.69 3.68 3.09
C THR A 153 -2.45 3.63 1.59
N SER A 154 -2.96 2.62 0.88
CA SER A 154 -2.55 2.32 -0.49
C SER A 154 -3.74 2.23 -1.44
N MET A 155 -3.67 3.03 -2.50
CA MET A 155 -4.70 3.17 -3.51
C MET A 155 -4.08 3.14 -4.91
N ALA A 156 -4.90 2.80 -5.90
CA ALA A 156 -4.51 2.84 -7.31
C ALA A 156 -5.58 3.52 -8.16
N LEU A 157 -5.14 4.19 -9.21
CA LEU A 157 -5.98 4.76 -10.27
C LEU A 157 -5.68 4.07 -11.59
N LEU A 158 -6.73 3.83 -12.37
CA LEU A 158 -6.64 3.16 -13.66
C LEU A 158 -6.53 4.23 -14.75
N GLY A 159 -5.38 4.89 -14.82
CA GLY A 159 -5.06 5.99 -15.73
C GLY A 159 -5.35 5.65 -17.20
N GLY A 160 -5.02 4.43 -17.65
CA GLY A 160 -5.39 3.92 -18.97
C GLY A 160 -6.90 3.93 -19.23
N THR A 161 -7.66 3.41 -18.27
CA THR A 161 -9.12 3.36 -18.36
C THR A 161 -9.73 4.77 -18.31
N ILE A 162 -9.22 5.66 -17.45
CA ILE A 162 -9.66 7.05 -17.35
C ILE A 162 -9.38 7.80 -18.65
N ALA A 163 -8.18 7.67 -19.22
CA ALA A 163 -7.80 8.33 -20.46
C ALA A 163 -8.69 7.92 -21.64
N ASN A 164 -9.08 6.64 -21.71
CA ASN A 164 -9.97 6.14 -22.76
C ASN A 164 -11.43 6.63 -22.63
N ASN A 165 -11.84 7.05 -21.44
CA ASN A 165 -13.23 7.40 -21.12
C ASN A 165 -13.45 8.88 -20.75
N SER A 166 -12.46 9.75 -20.95
CA SER A 166 -12.53 11.17 -20.62
C SER A 166 -11.88 12.07 -21.68
N GLY A 167 -12.23 13.35 -21.66
CA GLY A 167 -11.61 14.37 -22.55
C GLY A 167 -12.12 14.39 -24.00
N GLY A 168 -12.96 13.42 -24.41
CA GLY A 168 -13.63 13.41 -25.71
C GLY A 168 -14.89 14.28 -25.80
N PHE A 169 -15.45 14.40 -27.00
CA PHE A 169 -16.70 15.15 -27.22
C PHE A 169 -17.87 14.54 -26.43
N GLY A 170 -18.50 15.35 -25.57
CA GLY A 170 -19.58 14.90 -24.70
C GLY A 170 -19.14 14.11 -23.46
N GLN A 171 -17.84 13.88 -23.26
CA GLN A 171 -17.29 13.27 -22.06
C GLN A 171 -16.89 14.34 -21.02
N PRO A 172 -16.86 14.01 -19.73
CA PRO A 172 -16.23 14.85 -18.71
C PRO A 172 -14.75 15.07 -19.01
N SER A 173 -14.19 16.16 -18.49
CA SER A 173 -12.75 16.40 -18.60
C SER A 173 -11.96 15.35 -17.81
N ARG A 174 -10.75 15.02 -18.26
CA ARG A 174 -9.83 14.11 -17.55
C ARG A 174 -9.60 14.55 -16.11
N GLU A 175 -9.38 15.85 -15.88
CA GLU A 175 -9.24 16.44 -14.55
C GLU A 175 -10.46 16.15 -13.66
N THR A 176 -11.68 16.29 -14.20
CA THR A 176 -12.91 16.03 -13.45
C THR A 176 -13.01 14.56 -13.04
N VAL A 177 -12.68 13.64 -13.95
CA VAL A 177 -12.72 12.19 -13.66
C VAL A 177 -11.66 11.82 -12.64
N GLU A 178 -10.40 12.22 -12.86
CA GLU A 178 -9.29 11.97 -11.92
C GLU A 178 -9.59 12.56 -10.53
N THR A 179 -10.10 13.79 -10.46
CA THR A 179 -10.51 14.42 -9.19
C THR A 179 -11.53 13.54 -8.45
N THR A 180 -12.53 13.05 -9.18
CA THR A 180 -13.61 12.25 -8.59
C THR A 180 -13.08 10.91 -8.07
N VAL A 181 -12.24 10.23 -8.84
CA VAL A 181 -11.68 8.93 -8.46
C VAL A 181 -10.69 9.08 -7.30
N LEU A 182 -9.75 10.03 -7.36
CA LEU A 182 -8.81 10.31 -6.25
C LEU A 182 -9.54 10.55 -4.93
N GLN A 183 -10.59 11.37 -4.95
CA GLN A 183 -11.39 11.65 -3.76
C GLN A 183 -12.21 10.44 -3.30
N HIS A 184 -12.72 9.63 -4.23
CA HIS A 184 -13.45 8.39 -3.93
C HIS A 184 -12.55 7.38 -3.22
N GLU A 185 -11.38 7.09 -3.77
CA GLU A 185 -10.43 6.14 -3.18
C GLU A 185 -9.92 6.61 -1.83
N PHE A 186 -9.60 7.90 -1.69
CA PHE A 186 -9.25 8.43 -0.37
C PHE A 186 -10.45 8.39 0.59
N GLY A 187 -11.67 8.50 0.07
CA GLY A 187 -12.90 8.27 0.83
C GLY A 187 -12.99 6.88 1.45
N HIS A 188 -12.53 5.85 0.75
CA HIS A 188 -12.39 4.50 1.31
C HIS A 188 -11.37 4.45 2.46
N ILE A 189 -10.22 5.11 2.32
CA ILE A 189 -9.21 5.24 3.39
C ILE A 189 -9.79 5.93 4.64
N LEU A 190 -10.68 6.89 4.44
CA LEU A 190 -11.39 7.59 5.52
C LEU A 190 -12.59 6.81 6.09
N GLY A 191 -12.87 5.61 5.59
CA GLY A 191 -14.02 4.79 6.00
C GLY A 191 -15.38 5.35 5.57
N LEU A 192 -15.41 6.28 4.61
CA LEU A 192 -16.62 7.00 4.18
C LEU A 192 -17.43 6.27 3.12
N VAL A 193 -16.87 5.24 2.51
CA VAL A 193 -17.50 4.49 1.42
C VAL A 193 -17.50 3.00 1.75
N GLY A 194 -18.69 2.40 1.75
CA GLY A 194 -18.91 0.95 1.81
C GLY A 194 -18.57 0.23 3.13
N ASN A 195 -17.67 0.77 3.96
CA ASN A 195 -17.12 0.06 5.12
C ASN A 195 -17.36 0.76 6.48
N GLY A 196 -18.01 1.93 6.52
CA GLY A 196 -18.36 2.64 7.77
C GLY A 196 -19.85 2.71 8.10
N THR A 197 -20.72 2.66 7.08
CA THR A 197 -22.18 2.66 7.22
C THR A 197 -22.82 1.89 6.06
N PRO A 198 -23.83 1.04 6.30
CA PRO A 198 -24.60 0.42 5.22
C PRO A 198 -25.16 1.51 4.29
N THR A 199 -24.90 1.40 2.99
CA THR A 199 -25.57 2.24 2.00
C THR A 199 -27.05 1.89 2.00
N VAL A 200 -27.90 2.85 2.40
CA VAL A 200 -29.34 2.75 2.18
C VAL A 200 -29.56 2.96 0.69
N GLN A 201 -29.92 1.89 -0.03
CA GLN A 201 -30.53 2.00 -1.35
C GLN A 201 -31.96 2.52 -1.22
#